data_AF-A0AAU6GVF6-F1
#
_entry.id   AF-A0AAU6GVF6-F1
#
_cell.length_a   1.000
_cell.length_b   1.000
_cell.length_c   1.000
_cell.angle_alpha   90.00
_cell.angle_beta   90.00
_cell.angle_gamma   90.00
#
_symmetry.space_group_name_H-M   'P 1'
#
loop_
_entity.id
_entity.type
_entity.pdbx_description
1 polymer ?
#
loop_
_entity_poly.entity_id
_entity_poly.type
_entity_poly.pdbx_seq_one_letter_code
_entity_poly.pdbx_strand_id
1 'polypeptide(L)'
;MGLDYSYEIITPARNVATALRKLSELAPRRDWRTPITVTLPGGEQVVLPFTSGFKGEPVDCSAGGRLPLDTSLMFGVDDAVRAYVGDRDPEVDELGRVPIGYIYLTVLFAPPRHPRYASLEFTAATSGMSRLFARSAGVRAVFTDLAAASGGVCCLLDTESDTVDVCWLDGRPVQETVPGPRFANYRALAATWPGQDR
;
A
#
# COMPACT_ATOMS: atom_id res chain seq x y z
N MET A 1 17.80 5.82 -15.19
CA MET A 1 17.14 5.28 -13.99
C MET A 1 15.66 5.58 -14.10
N GLY A 2 14.81 4.61 -13.74
CA GLY A 2 13.36 4.82 -13.68
C GLY A 2 12.98 5.58 -12.40
N LEU A 3 11.76 6.11 -12.37
CA LEU A 3 11.12 6.60 -11.14
C LEU A 3 10.50 5.41 -10.39
N ASP A 4 10.72 5.32 -9.08
CA ASP A 4 10.24 4.25 -8.20
C ASP A 4 9.42 4.83 -7.04
N TYR A 5 8.26 5.44 -7.38
CA TYR A 5 7.42 6.05 -6.35
C TYR A 5 6.64 4.98 -5.59
N SER A 6 6.41 5.22 -4.30
CA SER A 6 5.70 4.27 -3.44
C SER A 6 4.67 4.95 -2.55
N TYR A 7 3.56 4.24 -2.30
CA TYR A 7 2.69 4.56 -1.18
C TYR A 7 3.09 3.69 0.02
N GLU A 8 3.15 4.27 1.21
CA GLU A 8 3.39 3.53 2.45
C GLU A 8 2.19 3.70 3.39
N ILE A 9 1.61 2.58 3.83
CA ILE A 9 0.57 2.58 4.87
C ILE A 9 1.16 2.04 6.16
N ILE A 10 1.08 2.85 7.22
CA ILE A 10 1.49 2.45 8.57
C ILE A 10 0.24 2.01 9.34
N THR A 11 0.25 0.79 9.86
CA THR A 11 -0.87 0.22 10.62
C THR A 11 -0.38 -0.50 11.88
N PRO A 12 -1.15 -0.56 12.98
CA PRO A 12 -0.76 -1.38 14.12
C PRO A 12 -0.48 -2.83 13.68
N ALA A 13 0.56 -3.47 14.23
CA ALA A 13 0.98 -4.81 13.78
C ALA A 13 -0.16 -5.86 13.85
N ARG A 14 -1.05 -5.73 14.85
CA ARG A 14 -2.24 -6.57 15.01
C ARG A 14 -3.28 -6.45 13.88
N ASN A 15 -3.22 -5.37 13.09
CA ASN A 15 -4.18 -5.08 12.03
C ASN A 15 -3.72 -5.57 10.65
N VAL A 16 -2.51 -6.14 10.52
CA VAL A 16 -1.97 -6.56 9.21
C VAL A 16 -2.90 -7.57 8.51
N ALA A 17 -3.47 -8.53 9.24
CA ALA A 17 -4.42 -9.49 8.67
C ALA A 17 -5.63 -8.78 8.05
N THR A 18 -6.19 -7.79 8.75
CA THR A 18 -7.29 -6.96 8.26
C THR A 18 -6.87 -6.14 7.03
N ALA A 19 -5.69 -5.53 7.05
CA ALA A 19 -5.16 -4.77 5.93
C ALA A 19 -5.01 -5.63 4.66
N LEU A 20 -4.47 -6.84 4.80
CA LEU A 20 -4.29 -7.77 3.69
C LEU A 20 -5.62 -8.30 3.13
N ARG A 21 -6.61 -8.57 4.00
CA ARG A 21 -7.98 -8.92 3.57
C ARG A 21 -8.66 -7.76 2.83
N LYS A 22 -8.50 -6.53 3.32
CA LYS A 22 -9.04 -5.35 2.64
C LYS A 22 -8.36 -5.08 1.31
N LEU A 23 -7.06 -5.36 1.24
CA LEU A 23 -6.31 -5.29 0.00
C LEU A 23 -6.78 -6.36 -1.02
N SER A 24 -7.11 -7.58 -0.59
CA SER A 24 -7.59 -8.62 -1.51
C SER A 24 -8.94 -8.27 -2.14
N GLU A 25 -9.79 -7.49 -1.47
CA GLU A 25 -11.05 -6.94 -2.02
C GLU A 25 -10.79 -5.96 -3.19
N LEU A 26 -9.58 -5.41 -3.31
CA LEU A 26 -9.16 -4.51 -4.39
C LEU A 26 -8.49 -5.24 -5.56
N ALA A 27 -8.29 -6.55 -5.46
CA ALA A 27 -7.65 -7.33 -6.52
C ALA A 27 -8.59 -7.53 -7.73
N PRO A 28 -8.05 -7.62 -8.96
CA PRO A 28 -8.82 -8.06 -10.12
C PRO A 28 -9.46 -9.45 -9.89
N ARG A 29 -10.74 -9.60 -10.25
CA ARG A 29 -11.47 -10.88 -10.06
C ARG A 29 -10.99 -11.99 -10.98
N ARG A 30 -10.50 -11.65 -12.18
CA ARG A 30 -9.99 -12.61 -13.18
C ARG A 30 -8.46 -12.76 -13.12
N ASP A 31 -7.89 -12.80 -11.92
CA ASP A 31 -6.48 -13.21 -11.82
C ASP A 31 -6.39 -14.74 -11.97
N TRP A 32 -5.74 -15.19 -13.03
CA TRP A 32 -5.54 -16.62 -13.35
C TRP A 32 -4.54 -17.31 -12.40
N ARG A 33 -4.03 -16.58 -11.41
CA ARG A 33 -3.00 -17.03 -10.50
C ARG A 33 -3.57 -17.83 -9.36
N THR A 34 -2.80 -18.83 -8.95
CA THR A 34 -3.05 -19.58 -7.73
C THR A 34 -2.89 -18.64 -6.53
N PRO A 35 -3.94 -18.47 -5.69
CA PRO A 35 -3.83 -17.70 -4.47
C PRO A 35 -2.73 -18.26 -3.56
N ILE A 36 -2.02 -17.38 -2.85
CA ILE A 36 -1.06 -17.78 -1.83
C ILE A 36 -1.71 -17.85 -0.46
N THR A 37 -1.22 -18.75 0.38
CA THR A 37 -1.51 -18.76 1.82
C THR A 37 -0.34 -18.13 2.56
N VAL A 38 -0.59 -17.10 3.35
CA VAL A 38 0.42 -16.44 4.19
C VAL A 38 0.14 -16.74 5.65
N THR A 39 1.13 -17.27 6.36
CA THR A 39 1.10 -17.40 7.83
C THR A 39 1.69 -16.13 8.46
N LEU A 40 0.89 -15.41 9.24
CA LEU A 40 1.27 -14.15 9.89
C LEU A 40 1.90 -14.39 11.27
N PRO A 41 2.58 -13.37 11.84
CA PRO A 41 2.98 -13.40 13.24
C PRO A 41 1.81 -13.72 14.15
N GLY A 42 1.99 -14.69 15.06
CA GLY A 42 0.91 -15.22 15.90
C GLY A 42 0.15 -16.41 15.29
N GLY A 43 0.49 -16.84 14.07
CA GLY A 43 0.02 -18.08 13.46
C GLY A 43 -1.29 -17.98 12.67
N GLU A 44 -1.91 -16.80 12.61
CA GLU A 44 -3.09 -16.56 11.76
C GLU A 44 -2.73 -16.75 10.28
N GLN A 45 -3.58 -17.43 9.51
CA GLN A 45 -3.39 -17.61 8.08
C GLN A 45 -4.35 -16.72 7.27
N VAL A 46 -3.83 -16.13 6.20
CA VAL A 46 -4.60 -15.32 5.25
C VAL A 46 -4.35 -15.83 3.83
N VAL A 47 -5.42 -16.06 3.08
CA VAL A 47 -5.35 -16.42 1.66
C VAL A 47 -5.47 -15.15 0.82
N LEU A 48 -4.53 -14.96 -0.11
CA LEU A 48 -4.44 -13.74 -0.92
C LEU A 48 -4.41 -14.07 -2.41
N PRO A 49 -5.14 -13.32 -3.27
CA PRO A 49 -5.13 -13.48 -4.71
C PRO A 49 -3.88 -12.83 -5.33
N PHE A 50 -2.73 -12.98 -4.69
CA PHE A 50 -1.44 -12.40 -5.07
C PHE A 50 -0.40 -13.49 -5.22
N THR A 51 0.79 -13.12 -5.68
CA THR A 51 1.95 -14.01 -5.70
C THR A 51 3.08 -13.46 -4.85
N SER A 52 4.07 -14.29 -4.56
CA SER A 52 5.35 -13.85 -4.00
C SER A 52 6.47 -14.35 -4.90
N GLY A 53 7.25 -13.43 -5.49
CA GLY A 53 8.25 -13.77 -6.49
C GLY A 53 7.63 -14.48 -7.71
N PHE A 54 6.41 -14.07 -8.09
CA PHE A 54 5.59 -14.65 -9.15
C PHE A 54 5.20 -16.12 -8.93
N LYS A 55 5.27 -16.61 -7.68
CA LYS A 55 4.88 -17.97 -7.30
C LYS A 55 3.66 -17.97 -6.39
N GLY A 56 2.90 -19.07 -6.48
CA GLY A 56 1.72 -19.37 -5.65
C GLY A 56 2.02 -20.24 -4.42
N GLU A 57 3.29 -20.33 -4.00
CA GLU A 57 3.69 -21.14 -2.86
C GLU A 57 3.30 -20.46 -1.53
N PRO A 58 2.92 -21.22 -0.49
CA PRO A 58 2.66 -20.65 0.83
C PRO A 58 3.89 -19.92 1.38
N VAL A 59 3.66 -18.80 2.05
CA VAL A 59 4.72 -17.99 2.67
C VAL A 59 4.55 -17.99 4.19
N ASP A 60 5.59 -18.37 4.92
CA ASP A 60 5.60 -18.34 6.37
C ASP A 60 6.32 -17.09 6.90
N CYS A 61 5.55 -16.20 7.52
CA CYS A 61 6.01 -15.01 8.22
C CYS A 61 5.69 -15.08 9.73
N SER A 62 5.52 -16.28 10.29
CA SER A 62 5.22 -16.47 11.72
C SER A 62 6.28 -15.86 12.65
N ALA A 63 7.54 -15.80 12.20
CA ALA A 63 8.65 -15.15 12.90
C ALA A 63 8.73 -13.63 12.66
N GLY A 64 7.80 -13.03 11.91
CA GLY A 64 7.86 -11.64 11.47
C GLY A 64 8.78 -11.44 10.27
N GLY A 65 9.38 -10.25 10.16
CA GLY A 65 10.31 -9.91 9.06
C GLY A 65 9.63 -9.21 7.89
N ARG A 66 9.91 -9.68 6.67
CA ARG A 66 9.43 -9.08 5.42
C ARG A 66 8.59 -10.07 4.62
N LEU A 67 7.44 -9.62 4.14
CA LEU A 67 6.59 -10.34 3.18
C LEU A 67 6.55 -9.57 1.86
N PRO A 68 7.32 -9.98 0.84
CA PRO A 68 7.18 -9.46 -0.51
C PRO A 68 5.98 -10.10 -1.22
N LEU A 69 5.23 -9.29 -1.96
CA LEU A 69 4.07 -9.69 -2.74
C LEU A 69 4.07 -8.97 -4.09
N ASP A 70 3.76 -9.69 -5.16
CA ASP A 70 3.46 -9.13 -6.46
C ASP A 70 1.94 -9.09 -6.61
N THR A 71 1.39 -7.88 -6.62
CA THR A 71 -0.06 -7.64 -6.65
C THR A 71 -0.46 -6.80 -7.85
N SER A 72 -1.77 -6.75 -8.11
CA SER A 72 -2.43 -5.81 -9.01
C SER A 72 -3.68 -5.35 -8.30
N LEU A 73 -4.02 -4.06 -8.41
CA LEU A 73 -5.15 -3.45 -7.72
C LEU A 73 -6.04 -2.72 -8.72
N MET A 74 -7.32 -2.64 -8.40
CA MET A 74 -8.36 -1.97 -9.17
C MET A 74 -8.54 -0.53 -8.69
N PHE A 75 -8.41 0.43 -9.60
CA PHE A 75 -8.49 1.86 -9.29
C PHE A 75 -9.65 2.52 -10.03
N GLY A 76 -10.32 3.47 -9.37
CA GLY A 76 -11.31 4.31 -10.03
C GLY A 76 -10.69 5.16 -11.13
N VAL A 77 -11.44 5.38 -12.22
CA VAL A 77 -10.94 6.13 -13.38
C VAL A 77 -11.09 7.63 -13.16
N ASP A 78 -9.95 8.32 -13.07
CA ASP A 78 -9.85 9.78 -13.20
C ASP A 78 -9.07 10.15 -14.48
N ASP A 79 -8.84 11.44 -14.71
CA ASP A 79 -8.14 11.91 -15.91
C ASP A 79 -6.71 11.38 -16.02
N ALA A 80 -6.02 11.19 -14.89
CA ALA A 80 -4.67 10.65 -14.87
C ALA A 80 -4.66 9.15 -15.19
N VAL A 81 -5.61 8.38 -14.63
CA VAL A 81 -5.80 6.96 -14.96
C VAL A 81 -6.19 6.81 -16.43
N ARG A 82 -7.11 7.64 -16.95
CA ARG A 82 -7.51 7.62 -18.36
C ARG A 82 -6.33 7.91 -19.29
N ALA A 83 -5.54 8.93 -18.98
CA ALA A 83 -4.34 9.26 -19.75
C ALA A 83 -3.27 8.16 -19.66
N TYR A 84 -3.13 7.51 -18.51
CA TYR A 84 -2.22 6.38 -18.35
C TYR A 84 -2.67 5.20 -19.21
N VAL A 85 -3.92 4.76 -19.07
CA VAL A 85 -4.50 3.65 -19.84
C VAL A 85 -4.39 3.93 -21.34
N GLY A 86 -4.73 5.14 -21.78
CA GLY A 86 -4.70 5.53 -23.20
C GLY A 86 -5.67 4.69 -24.02
N ASP A 87 -5.21 4.21 -25.18
CA ASP A 87 -6.01 3.36 -26.08
C ASP A 87 -6.03 1.87 -25.69
N ARG A 88 -5.45 1.52 -24.53
CA ARG A 88 -5.55 0.16 -24.00
C ARG A 88 -7.00 -0.12 -23.61
N ASP A 89 -7.45 -1.35 -23.82
CA ASP A 89 -8.77 -1.83 -23.39
C ASP A 89 -8.61 -2.68 -22.12
N PRO A 90 -8.46 -2.07 -20.93
CA PRO A 90 -8.28 -2.80 -19.70
C PRO A 90 -9.58 -3.48 -19.29
N GLU A 91 -9.46 -4.55 -18.50
CA GLU A 91 -10.63 -5.12 -17.82
C GLU A 91 -11.23 -4.06 -16.87
N VAL A 92 -12.48 -3.69 -17.12
CA VAL A 92 -13.25 -2.80 -16.24
C VAL A 92 -14.15 -3.66 -15.37
N ASP A 93 -14.16 -3.43 -14.06
CA ASP A 93 -15.08 -4.13 -13.16
C ASP A 93 -16.47 -3.48 -13.09
N GLU A 94 -17.37 -4.10 -12.33
CA GLU A 94 -18.75 -3.64 -12.09
C GLU A 94 -18.82 -2.22 -11.48
N LEU A 95 -17.73 -1.74 -10.86
CA LEU A 95 -17.62 -0.42 -10.24
C LEU A 95 -16.92 0.60 -11.15
N GLY A 96 -16.63 0.23 -12.41
CA GLY A 96 -15.93 1.11 -13.35
C GLY A 96 -14.45 1.27 -13.04
N ARG A 97 -13.85 0.39 -12.21
CA ARG A 97 -12.43 0.43 -11.86
C ARG A 97 -11.61 -0.36 -12.86
N VAL A 98 -10.34 0.02 -13.00
CA VAL A 98 -9.38 -0.63 -13.93
C VAL A 98 -8.10 -1.03 -13.21
N PRO A 99 -7.44 -2.13 -13.63
CA PRO A 99 -6.10 -2.45 -13.19
C PRO A 99 -5.08 -1.55 -13.92
N ILE A 100 -4.06 -1.11 -13.20
CA ILE A 100 -3.00 -0.24 -13.76
C ILE A 100 -1.67 -0.98 -13.94
N GLY A 101 -1.63 -2.28 -13.67
CA GLY A 101 -0.45 -3.14 -13.76
C GLY A 101 0.03 -3.65 -12.41
N TYR A 102 1.23 -4.24 -12.41
CA TYR A 102 1.84 -4.79 -11.21
C TYR A 102 2.26 -3.71 -10.22
N ILE A 103 1.97 -3.95 -8.95
CA ILE A 103 2.43 -3.19 -7.80
C ILE A 103 3.19 -4.16 -6.91
N TYR A 104 4.40 -3.80 -6.52
CA TYR A 104 5.18 -4.61 -5.57
C TYR A 104 4.80 -4.17 -4.17
N LEU A 105 4.14 -5.05 -3.42
CA LEU A 105 3.85 -4.83 -2.01
C LEU A 105 4.96 -5.45 -1.17
N THR A 106 5.52 -4.68 -0.26
CA THR A 106 6.37 -5.17 0.82
C THR A 106 5.71 -4.89 2.16
N VAL A 107 5.38 -5.94 2.92
CA VAL A 107 4.97 -5.79 4.31
C VAL A 107 6.18 -5.97 5.22
N LEU A 108 6.48 -4.97 6.04
CA LEU A 108 7.48 -5.03 7.11
C LEU A 108 6.78 -5.15 8.45
N PHE A 109 6.94 -6.28 9.12
CA PHE A 109 6.39 -6.51 10.45
C PHE A 109 7.31 -5.91 11.52
N ALA A 110 6.77 -5.07 12.40
CA ALA A 110 7.48 -4.51 13.55
C ALA A 110 8.86 -3.92 13.19
N PRO A 111 8.94 -2.98 12.22
CA PRO A 111 10.23 -2.44 11.79
C PRO A 111 10.89 -1.66 12.94
N PRO A 112 12.24 -1.61 13.00
CA PRO A 112 12.97 -1.07 14.14
C PRO A 112 12.59 0.37 14.53
N ARG A 113 12.17 1.18 13.56
CA ARG A 113 11.77 2.59 13.77
C ARG A 113 10.44 2.74 14.50
N HIS A 114 9.55 1.75 14.42
CA HIS A 114 8.23 1.75 15.06
C HIS A 114 7.73 0.30 15.26
N PRO A 115 8.26 -0.41 16.29
CA PRO A 115 8.07 -1.86 16.45
C PRO A 115 6.64 -2.28 16.80
N ARG A 116 5.76 -1.35 17.19
CA ARG A 116 4.33 -1.62 17.43
C ARG A 116 3.48 -1.64 16.15
N TYR A 117 4.09 -1.25 15.04
CA TYR A 117 3.43 -1.03 13.77
C TYR A 117 3.96 -1.99 12.73
N ALA A 118 3.25 -2.10 11.62
CA ALA A 118 3.73 -2.67 10.39
C ALA A 118 3.68 -1.58 9.31
N SER A 119 4.56 -1.72 8.32
CA SER A 119 4.56 -0.89 7.12
C SER A 119 4.14 -1.75 5.94
N LEU A 120 3.20 -1.25 5.13
CA LEU A 120 2.80 -1.81 3.86
C LEU A 120 3.25 -0.83 2.78
N GLU A 121 4.35 -1.15 2.11
CA GLU A 121 4.95 -0.34 1.06
C GLU A 121 4.53 -0.86 -0.31
N PHE A 122 3.89 -0.02 -1.11
CA PHE A 122 3.39 -0.32 -2.45
C PHE A 122 4.24 0.43 -3.47
N THR A 123 5.16 -0.26 -4.14
CA THR A 123 6.06 0.34 -5.13
C THR A 123 5.52 0.16 -6.54
N ALA A 124 5.49 1.25 -7.31
CA ALA A 124 5.12 1.23 -8.71
C ALA A 124 6.16 0.46 -9.56
N ALA A 125 5.73 -0.47 -10.42
CA ALA A 125 6.64 -1.29 -11.22
C ALA A 125 7.28 -0.55 -12.42
N THR A 126 6.78 0.64 -12.78
CA THR A 126 7.27 1.41 -13.93
C THR A 126 7.21 2.90 -13.66
N SER A 127 8.05 3.68 -14.34
CA SER A 127 8.02 5.15 -14.22
C SER A 127 6.70 5.78 -14.66
N GLY A 128 5.95 5.11 -15.55
CA GLY A 128 4.60 5.53 -15.91
C GLY A 128 3.63 5.41 -14.74
N MET A 129 3.69 4.28 -14.02
CA MET A 129 2.91 4.05 -12.79
C MET A 129 3.35 4.98 -11.66
N SER A 130 4.65 5.26 -11.51
CA SER A 130 5.15 6.22 -10.53
C SER A 130 4.52 7.60 -10.73
N ARG A 131 4.52 8.10 -11.98
CA ARG A 131 3.84 9.37 -12.30
C ARG A 131 2.33 9.30 -12.05
N LEU A 132 1.71 8.14 -12.28
CA LEU A 132 0.29 7.93 -11.99
C LEU A 132 0.00 8.00 -10.49
N PHE A 133 0.82 7.37 -9.65
CA PHE A 133 0.71 7.41 -8.17
C PHE A 133 0.72 8.84 -7.64
N ALA A 134 1.57 9.69 -8.19
CA ALA A 134 1.67 11.09 -7.78
C ALA A 134 0.50 11.97 -8.26
N ARG A 135 -0.07 11.68 -9.44
CA ARG A 135 -1.04 12.56 -10.12
C ARG A 135 -2.50 12.19 -9.93
N SER A 136 -2.80 10.90 -9.73
CA SER A 136 -4.18 10.42 -9.68
C SER A 136 -4.78 10.57 -8.28
N ALA A 137 -5.89 11.30 -8.20
CA ALA A 137 -6.69 11.39 -6.99
C ALA A 137 -7.40 10.06 -6.70
N GLY A 138 -7.81 9.31 -7.73
CA GLY A 138 -8.39 7.97 -7.60
C GLY A 138 -7.41 6.95 -7.02
N VAL A 139 -6.15 6.98 -7.46
CA VAL A 139 -5.09 6.15 -6.87
C VAL A 139 -4.83 6.53 -5.42
N ARG A 140 -4.68 7.83 -5.13
CA ARG A 140 -4.52 8.31 -3.75
C ARG A 140 -5.68 7.85 -2.86
N ALA A 141 -6.91 8.00 -3.33
CA ALA A 141 -8.12 7.61 -2.59
C ALA A 141 -8.08 6.12 -2.20
N VAL A 142 -7.71 5.23 -3.12
CA VAL A 142 -7.59 3.79 -2.81
C VAL A 142 -6.64 3.54 -1.65
N PHE A 143 -5.47 4.16 -1.62
CA PHE A 143 -4.51 3.96 -0.53
C PHE A 143 -4.95 4.62 0.78
N THR A 144 -5.54 5.82 0.73
CA THR A 144 -6.05 6.47 1.95
C THR A 144 -7.28 5.75 2.53
N ASP A 145 -8.15 5.21 1.67
CA ASP A 145 -9.32 4.44 2.08
C ASP A 145 -8.90 3.08 2.64
N LEU A 146 -7.89 2.44 2.04
CA LEU A 146 -7.29 1.22 2.59
C LEU A 146 -6.65 1.48 3.96
N ALA A 147 -5.95 2.61 4.12
CA ALA A 147 -5.40 3.01 5.42
C ALA A 147 -6.52 3.18 6.45
N ALA A 148 -7.60 3.90 6.12
CA ALA A 148 -8.73 4.07 7.02
C ALA A 148 -9.42 2.74 7.37
N ALA A 149 -9.73 1.91 6.37
CA ALA A 149 -10.44 0.64 6.53
C ALA A 149 -9.63 -0.43 7.28
N SER A 150 -8.30 -0.34 7.26
CA SER A 150 -7.41 -1.24 7.99
C SER A 150 -7.05 -0.75 9.40
N GLY A 151 -7.57 0.40 9.83
CA GLY A 151 -7.16 1.03 11.08
C GLY A 151 -5.71 1.49 11.06
N GLY A 152 -5.21 1.87 9.88
CA GLY A 152 -3.94 2.55 9.69
C GLY A 152 -3.89 3.87 10.46
N VAL A 153 -2.68 4.33 10.76
CA VAL A 153 -2.42 5.59 11.46
C VAL A 153 -1.85 6.65 10.51
N CYS A 154 -1.26 6.24 9.39
CA CYS A 154 -0.65 7.13 8.42
C CYS A 154 -0.64 6.51 7.02
N CYS A 155 -0.81 7.33 5.99
CA CYS A 155 -0.55 6.99 4.59
C CYS A 155 0.37 8.05 3.98
N LEU A 156 1.48 7.61 3.40
CA LEU A 156 2.53 8.43 2.82
C LEU A 156 2.67 8.14 1.33
N LEU A 157 3.12 9.13 0.57
CA LEU A 157 3.60 8.98 -0.80
C LEU A 157 5.07 9.43 -0.83
N ASP A 158 5.96 8.50 -1.19
CA ASP A 158 7.36 8.78 -1.48
C ASP A 158 7.54 8.93 -2.99
N THR A 159 8.04 10.09 -3.41
CA THR A 159 8.33 10.40 -4.82
C THR A 159 9.84 10.43 -5.10
N GLU A 160 10.64 9.75 -4.28
CA GLU A 160 12.12 9.78 -4.31
C GLU A 160 12.69 11.19 -4.18
N SER A 161 11.97 12.07 -3.48
CA SER A 161 12.42 13.43 -3.20
C SER A 161 12.96 13.52 -1.77
N ASP A 162 13.54 14.66 -1.41
CA ASP A 162 13.99 14.89 -0.02
C ASP A 162 12.83 14.95 0.98
N THR A 163 11.59 14.96 0.50
CA THR A 163 10.35 14.99 1.28
C THR A 163 9.41 13.85 0.91
N VAL A 164 8.62 13.39 1.88
CA VAL A 164 7.47 12.51 1.64
C VAL A 164 6.17 13.27 1.86
N ASP A 165 5.17 12.99 1.02
CA ASP A 165 3.83 13.57 1.14
C ASP A 165 2.99 12.76 2.12
N VAL A 166 2.48 13.40 3.17
CA VAL A 166 1.49 12.79 4.07
C VAL A 166 0.12 12.95 3.43
N CYS A 167 -0.45 11.84 2.96
CA CYS A 167 -1.76 11.83 2.30
C CYS A 167 -2.91 11.64 3.30
N TRP A 168 -2.65 10.95 4.41
CA TRP A 168 -3.66 10.66 5.43
C TRP A 168 -2.99 10.47 6.79
N LEU A 169 -3.60 11.01 7.85
CA LEU A 169 -3.10 10.92 9.22
C LEU A 169 -4.25 10.89 10.22
N ASP A 170 -4.29 9.86 11.06
CA ASP A 170 -5.21 9.73 12.21
C ASP A 170 -6.68 10.05 11.87
N GLY A 171 -7.25 9.29 10.93
CA GLY A 171 -8.68 9.39 10.60
C GLY A 171 -9.05 10.39 9.52
N ARG A 172 -8.10 11.22 9.05
CA ARG A 172 -8.39 12.30 8.09
C ARG A 172 -7.35 12.41 6.96
N PRO A 173 -7.78 12.76 5.74
CA PRO A 173 -6.87 13.21 4.69
C PRO A 173 -6.11 14.47 5.15
N VAL A 174 -4.85 14.56 4.79
CA VAL A 174 -4.00 15.74 5.04
C VAL A 174 -3.17 16.05 3.79
N GLN A 175 -2.62 17.26 3.73
CA GLN A 175 -1.69 17.70 2.68
C GLN A 175 -0.50 18.36 3.37
N GLU A 176 0.40 17.52 3.86
CA GLU A 176 1.60 17.94 4.59
C GLU A 176 2.81 17.23 3.99
N THR A 177 4.01 17.76 4.19
CA THR A 177 5.26 17.09 3.82
C THR A 177 6.08 16.74 5.06
N VAL A 178 6.93 15.72 4.94
CA VAL A 178 7.96 15.40 5.95
C VAL A 178 9.31 15.27 5.25
N PRO A 179 10.32 16.09 5.60
CA PRO A 179 10.22 17.24 6.51
C PRO A 179 9.28 18.34 5.97
N GLY A 180 8.68 19.10 6.89
CA GLY A 180 7.76 20.19 6.56
C GLY A 180 7.42 21.05 7.79
N PRO A 181 6.57 22.08 7.63
CA PRO A 181 6.26 23.05 8.69
C PRO A 181 5.70 22.41 9.96
N ARG A 182 4.87 21.37 9.80
CA ARG A 182 4.25 20.65 10.90
C ARG A 182 5.13 19.57 11.50
N PHE A 183 5.95 18.90 10.67
CA PHE A 183 6.77 17.77 11.08
C PHE A 183 8.21 17.95 10.61
N ALA A 184 9.11 18.23 11.54
CA ALA A 184 10.52 18.45 11.22
C ALA A 184 11.23 17.22 10.65
N ASN A 185 10.73 16.01 10.91
CA ASN A 185 11.24 14.74 10.40
C ASN A 185 10.24 13.60 10.66
N TYR A 186 10.52 12.41 10.13
CA TYR A 186 9.68 11.22 10.29
C TYR A 186 9.45 10.83 11.75
N ARG A 187 10.44 11.03 12.64
CA ARG A 187 10.28 10.74 14.07
C ARG A 187 9.23 11.65 14.72
N ALA A 188 9.20 12.93 14.34
CA ALA A 188 8.18 13.87 14.81
C ALA A 188 6.77 13.47 14.31
N LEU A 189 6.65 12.98 13.07
CA LEU A 189 5.40 12.42 12.57
C LEU A 189 4.99 11.17 13.37
N ALA A 190 5.89 10.20 13.52
CA ALA A 190 5.61 8.93 14.21
C ALA A 190 5.22 9.11 15.68
N ALA A 191 5.75 10.14 16.34
CA ALA A 191 5.39 10.49 17.72
C ALA A 191 3.90 10.89 17.88
N THR A 192 3.20 11.24 16.80
CA THR A 192 1.76 11.54 16.85
C THR A 192 0.88 10.29 16.82
N TRP A 193 1.43 9.12 16.51
CA TRP A 193 0.63 7.91 16.40
C TRP A 193 0.24 7.37 17.78
N PRO A 194 -0.97 6.79 17.94
CA PRO A 194 -1.42 6.26 19.22
C PRO A 194 -0.49 5.21 19.85
N GLY A 195 -0.33 5.21 21.17
CA GLY A 195 0.37 4.12 21.87
C GLY A 195 1.88 4.07 21.67
N GLN A 196 2.53 5.21 21.40
CA GLN A 196 3.99 5.36 21.44
C GLN A 196 4.53 5.43 22.89
N ASP A 197 3.73 5.94 23.84
CA ASP A 197 4.15 6.26 25.22
C ASP A 197 4.09 5.09 26.22
N ARG A 198 4.51 3.88 25.84
CA ARG A 198 4.55 2.77 26.81
C ARG A 198 5.70 1.82 26.60
#